data_AF-A0A382KZ40-F1
#
_entry.id   AF-A0A382KZ40-F1
#
_cell.length_a   1.000
_cell.length_b   1.000
_cell.length_c   1.000
_cell.angle_alpha   90.00
_cell.angle_beta   90.00
_cell.angle_gamma   90.00
#
_symmetry.space_group_name_H-M   'P 1'
#
loop_
_entity.id
_entity.type
_entity.pdbx_description
1 polymer ?
#
loop_
_entity_poly.entity_id
_entity_poly.type
_entity_poly.pdbx_seq_one_letter_code
_entity_poly.pdbx_strand_id
1 'polypeptide(L)'
;MNWNIIKDQDDVDSLMALFGGFHDGCLREAHLWTGHWVSNDLAMTCPDSLDNCIRILVQRQFKDPSAIELLFGEVARFNLVPSPENYESIIFEAILLVQDGTLLVP
;
A
#
# COMPACT_ATOMS: atom_id res chain seq x y z
N MET A 1 10.68 13.21 -7.48
CA MET A 1 10.71 11.98 -6.68
C MET A 1 10.58 10.83 -7.67
N ASN A 2 11.47 9.83 -7.63
CA ASN A 2 11.44 8.70 -8.56
C ASN A 2 10.88 7.48 -7.82
N TRP A 3 9.84 6.86 -8.36
CA TRP A 3 9.27 5.63 -7.82
C TRP A 3 10.04 4.42 -8.35
N ASN A 4 10.33 3.46 -7.47
CA ASN A 4 10.82 2.15 -7.87
C ASN A 4 9.61 1.29 -8.26
N ILE A 5 9.58 0.81 -9.50
CA ILE A 5 8.47 0.01 -10.00
C ILE A 5 8.71 -1.45 -9.63
N ILE A 6 7.72 -2.08 -9.00
CA ILE A 6 7.70 -3.52 -8.69
C ILE A 6 6.94 -4.21 -9.82
N LYS A 7 7.62 -5.07 -10.59
CA LYS A 7 7.05 -5.70 -11.79
C LYS A 7 6.86 -7.20 -11.64
N ASP A 8 7.70 -7.83 -10.85
CA ASP A 8 7.74 -9.28 -10.67
C ASP A 8 8.07 -9.66 -9.23
N GLN A 9 8.16 -10.96 -8.98
CA GLN A 9 8.43 -11.48 -7.65
C GLN A 9 9.86 -11.16 -7.18
N ASP A 10 10.83 -11.01 -8.09
CA ASP A 10 12.21 -10.67 -7.73
C ASP A 10 12.29 -9.23 -7.17
N ASP A 11 11.53 -8.31 -7.77
CA ASP A 11 11.37 -6.94 -7.24
C ASP A 11 10.69 -6.95 -5.86
N VAL A 12 9.68 -7.78 -5.67
CA VAL A 12 9.01 -7.96 -4.37
C VAL A 12 9.97 -8.51 -3.33
N ASP A 13 10.72 -9.55 -3.65
CA ASP A 13 11.67 -10.18 -2.74
C ASP A 13 12.78 -9.19 -2.35
N SER A 14 13.20 -8.35 -3.32
CA SER A 14 14.16 -7.26 -3.09
C SER A 14 13.58 -6.19 -2.14
N LEU A 15 12.32 -5.81 -2.31
CA LEU A 15 11.60 -4.89 -1.42
C LEU A 15 11.47 -5.47 -0.01
N MET A 16 11.07 -6.74 0.11
CA MET A 16 10.95 -7.46 1.37
C MET A 16 12.32 -7.51 2.08
N ALA A 17 13.40 -7.82 1.37
CA ALA A 17 14.75 -7.81 1.94
C ALA A 17 15.18 -6.41 2.39
N LEU A 18 14.95 -5.39 1.56
CA LEU A 18 15.30 -3.99 1.85
C LEU A 18 14.62 -3.48 3.12
N PHE A 19 13.34 -3.79 3.30
CA PHE A 19 12.54 -3.30 4.42
C PHE A 19 12.42 -4.31 5.58
N GLY A 20 13.23 -5.37 5.59
CA GLY A 20 13.27 -6.36 6.67
C GLY A 20 11.96 -7.13 6.85
N GLY A 21 11.30 -7.46 5.74
CA GLY A 21 10.01 -8.14 5.71
C GLY A 21 8.87 -7.33 6.32
N PHE A 22 9.04 -6.00 6.45
CA PHE A 22 8.15 -5.10 7.19
C PHE A 22 8.03 -5.42 8.69
N HIS A 23 8.86 -6.33 9.22
CA HIS A 23 8.89 -6.69 10.63
C HIS A 23 9.27 -5.49 11.51
N ASP A 24 8.73 -5.46 12.73
CA ASP A 24 8.81 -4.31 13.65
C ASP A 24 8.39 -2.98 13.00
N GLY A 25 7.50 -3.09 12.01
CA GLY A 25 6.90 -2.00 11.29
C GLY A 25 5.50 -1.65 11.78
N CYS A 26 4.94 -0.54 11.32
CA CYS A 26 3.54 -0.19 11.47
C CYS A 26 3.04 0.62 10.27
N LEU A 27 1.79 0.39 9.91
CA LEU A 27 1.08 1.27 8.98
C LEU A 27 0.89 2.63 9.64
N ARG A 28 1.58 3.65 9.14
CA ARG A 28 1.52 5.01 9.70
C ARG A 28 0.40 5.83 9.09
N GLU A 29 0.30 5.81 7.75
CA GLU A 29 -0.68 6.58 6.99
C GLU A 29 -1.16 5.79 5.77
N ALA A 30 -2.43 5.98 5.41
CA ALA A 30 -3.00 5.54 4.14
C ALA A 30 -3.81 6.68 3.54
N HIS A 31 -3.53 7.03 2.28
CA HIS A 31 -4.28 7.99 1.50
C HIS A 31 -4.92 7.26 0.32
N LEU A 32 -6.25 7.21 0.29
CA LEU A 32 -7.05 6.59 -0.75
C LEU A 32 -7.72 7.68 -1.57
N TRP A 33 -7.66 7.55 -2.90
CA TRP A 33 -8.46 8.38 -3.80
C TRP A 33 -8.93 7.54 -4.99
N THR A 34 -9.96 8.05 -5.66
CA THR A 34 -10.53 7.46 -6.89
C THR A 34 -10.65 8.58 -7.92
N GLY A 35 -10.93 8.27 -9.17
CA GLY A 35 -11.26 9.29 -10.17
C GLY A 35 -12.73 9.70 -10.15
N HIS A 36 -13.51 9.24 -9.16
CA HIS A 36 -14.86 9.76 -8.92
C HIS A 36 -14.78 11.12 -8.23
N TRP A 37 -15.53 12.07 -8.74
CA TRP A 37 -15.71 13.40 -8.17
C TRP A 37 -17.10 13.94 -8.51
N VAL A 38 -17.50 15.00 -7.81
CA VAL A 38 -18.78 15.69 -8.06
C VAL A 38 -18.50 16.93 -8.88
N SER A 39 -19.10 17.02 -10.06
CA SER A 39 -18.95 18.17 -10.94
C SER A 39 -19.73 19.39 -10.47
N ASN A 40 -19.48 20.54 -11.11
CA ASN A 40 -20.10 21.82 -10.75
C ASN A 40 -21.63 21.82 -10.89
N ASP A 41 -22.18 20.90 -11.67
CA ASP A 41 -23.61 20.63 -11.84
C ASP A 41 -24.17 19.61 -10.82
N LEU A 42 -23.38 19.25 -9.81
CA LEU A 42 -23.72 18.26 -8.77
C LEU A 42 -23.94 16.84 -9.31
N ALA A 43 -23.40 16.53 -10.49
CA ALA A 43 -23.41 15.19 -11.05
C ALA A 43 -22.17 14.39 -10.60
N MET A 44 -22.32 13.07 -10.47
CA MET A 44 -21.21 12.15 -10.21
C MET A 44 -20.48 11.83 -11.52
N THR A 45 -19.15 11.89 -11.51
CA THR A 45 -18.35 11.28 -12.58
C THR A 45 -18.25 9.78 -12.40
N CYS A 46 -18.28 9.05 -13.53
CA CYS A 46 -18.17 7.60 -13.59
C CYS A 46 -17.00 7.24 -14.52
N PRO A 47 -15.84 6.87 -13.97
CA PRO A 47 -14.69 6.42 -14.73
C PRO A 47 -14.96 5.09 -15.46
N ASP A 48 -14.38 4.90 -16.64
CA ASP A 48 -14.53 3.66 -17.44
C ASP A 48 -13.59 2.52 -16.99
N SER A 49 -12.63 2.82 -16.10
CA SER A 49 -11.61 1.89 -15.62
C SER A 49 -11.49 1.93 -14.10
N LEU A 50 -10.91 0.87 -13.52
CA LEU A 50 -10.58 0.81 -12.10
C LEU A 50 -9.48 1.82 -11.78
N ASP A 51 -9.84 2.94 -11.16
CA ASP A 51 -8.93 4.07 -10.93
C ASP A 51 -8.66 4.35 -9.44
N ASN A 52 -9.05 3.42 -8.58
CA ASN A 52 -8.76 3.46 -7.16
C ASN A 52 -7.24 3.40 -6.96
N CYS A 53 -6.72 4.38 -6.24
CA CYS A 53 -5.32 4.46 -5.90
C CYS A 53 -5.17 4.54 -4.39
N ILE A 54 -4.17 3.85 -3.86
CA ILE A 54 -3.79 3.96 -2.45
C ILE A 54 -2.31 4.22 -2.32
N ARG A 55 -1.98 5.23 -1.51
CA ARG A 55 -0.61 5.49 -1.05
C ARG A 55 -0.52 5.16 0.42
N ILE A 56 0.42 4.29 0.76
CA ILE A 56 0.65 3.80 2.11
C ILE A 56 2.03 4.23 2.58
N LEU A 57 2.12 4.75 3.80
CA LEU A 57 3.38 4.97 4.51
C LEU A 57 3.54 3.91 5.59
N VAL A 58 4.62 3.14 5.53
CA VAL A 58 5.02 2.23 6.61
C VAL A 58 6.27 2.78 7.28
N GLN A 59 6.30 2.75 8.61
CA GLN A 59 7.47 3.06 9.43
C GLN A 59 7.92 1.81 10.17
N ARG A 60 9.20 1.70 10.53
CA ARG A 60 9.73 0.58 11.31
C ARG A 60 10.77 1.01 12.34
N GLN A 61 11.07 0.14 13.30
CA GLN A 61 12.03 0.38 14.38
C GLN A 61 13.51 0.28 13.94
N PHE A 62 13.78 0.15 12.64
CA PHE A 62 15.13 0.14 12.04
C PHE A 62 15.43 1.47 11.35
N LYS A 63 16.71 1.85 11.21
CA LYS A 63 17.08 3.18 10.68
C LYS A 63 17.14 3.29 9.16
N ASP A 64 17.58 2.23 8.46
CA ASP A 64 18.01 2.33 7.06
C ASP A 64 17.31 1.27 6.18
N PRO A 65 16.26 1.63 5.43
CA PRO A 65 15.42 2.82 5.63
C PRO A 65 14.45 2.61 6.81
N SER A 66 14.09 3.69 7.51
CA SER A 66 13.13 3.68 8.63
C SER A 66 11.68 3.87 8.20
N ALA A 67 11.46 4.30 6.96
CA ALA A 67 10.16 4.47 6.37
C ALA A 67 10.19 4.14 4.89
N ILE A 68 9.06 3.66 4.36
CA ILE A 68 8.84 3.44 2.93
C ILE A 68 7.42 3.85 2.55
N GLU A 69 7.30 4.47 1.38
CA GLU A 69 6.00 4.71 0.74
C GLU A 69 5.75 3.65 -0.33
N LEU A 70 4.55 3.09 -0.33
CA LEU A 70 4.05 2.19 -1.36
C LEU A 70 2.88 2.87 -2.08
N LEU A 71 2.87 2.81 -3.40
CA LEU A 71 1.79 3.33 -4.24
C LEU A 71 1.22 2.20 -5.08
N PHE A 72 -0.07 1.92 -4.90
CA PHE A 72 -0.80 0.94 -5.69
C PHE A 72 -1.85 1.68 -6.53
N GLY A 73 -1.86 1.41 -7.82
CA GLY A 73 -2.94 1.80 -8.73
C GLY A 73 -3.89 0.64 -8.98
N GLU A 74 -5.05 0.94 -9.56
CA GLU A 74 -6.06 -0.06 -9.96
C GLU A 74 -6.46 -1.00 -8.79
N VAL A 75 -6.59 -0.44 -7.59
CA VAL A 75 -6.85 -1.22 -6.38
C VAL A 75 -8.29 -1.72 -6.36
N ALA A 76 -8.45 -3.04 -6.49
CA ALA A 76 -9.77 -3.67 -6.44
C ALA A 76 -10.31 -3.78 -5.00
N ARG A 77 -9.43 -3.95 -4.01
CA ARG A 77 -9.79 -4.12 -2.60
C ARG A 77 -8.68 -3.62 -1.67
N PHE A 78 -9.07 -2.86 -0.65
CA PHE A 78 -8.22 -2.52 0.49
C PHE A 78 -8.94 -2.92 1.78
N ASN A 79 -8.26 -3.66 2.66
CA ASN A 79 -8.79 -4.10 3.94
C ASN A 79 -7.86 -3.65 5.06
N LEU A 80 -8.39 -2.91 6.02
CA LEU A 80 -7.64 -2.46 7.20
C LEU A 80 -8.41 -2.86 8.45
N VAL A 81 -7.78 -3.69 9.28
CA VAL A 81 -8.28 -4.07 10.60
C VAL A 81 -7.30 -3.51 11.62
N PRO A 82 -7.67 -2.44 12.36
CA PRO A 82 -6.77 -1.86 13.35
C PRO A 82 -6.58 -2.79 14.55
N SER A 83 -5.44 -2.66 15.23
CA SER A 83 -5.25 -3.31 16.53
C SER A 83 -6.31 -2.82 17.53
N PRO A 84 -6.68 -3.66 18.52
CA PRO A 84 -7.51 -3.20 19.63
C PRO A 84 -6.86 -2.04 20.40
N GLU A 85 -7.66 -1.28 21.13
CA GLU A 85 -7.14 -0.22 22.00
C GLU A 85 -6.10 -0.75 22.99
N ASN A 86 -5.04 0.03 23.22
CA ASN A 86 -3.91 -0.32 24.09
C ASN A 86 -3.04 -1.49 23.61
N TYR A 87 -3.15 -1.89 22.34
CA TYR A 87 -2.21 -2.80 21.70
C TYR A 87 -1.31 -2.04 20.72
N GLU A 88 -0.10 -2.55 20.54
CA GLU A 88 0.79 -2.07 19.48
C GLU A 88 0.24 -2.52 18.12
N SER A 89 0.31 -1.65 17.12
CA SER A 89 0.02 -1.99 15.71
C SER A 89 1.28 -2.42 14.97
N ILE A 90 2.03 -3.31 15.62
CA ILE A 90 3.26 -3.88 15.08
C ILE A 90 2.93 -4.91 14.00
N ILE A 91 3.66 -4.84 12.89
CA ILE A 91 3.66 -5.83 11.83
C ILE A 91 4.63 -6.94 12.26
N PHE A 92 4.10 -8.12 12.55
CA PHE A 92 4.89 -9.31 12.85
C PHE A 92 5.27 -10.07 11.58
N GLU A 93 4.41 -10.07 10.57
CA GLU A 93 4.65 -10.74 9.32
C GLU A 93 3.94 -9.97 8.21
N ALA A 94 4.57 -9.88 7.05
CA ALA A 94 3.97 -9.33 5.85
C ALA A 94 4.25 -10.28 4.69
N ILE A 95 3.28 -10.38 3.79
CA ILE A 95 3.38 -11.17 2.58
C ILE A 95 3.03 -10.25 1.41
N LEU A 96 3.88 -10.26 0.39
CA LEU A 96 3.66 -9.59 -0.88
C LEU A 96 3.84 -10.65 -1.97
N LEU A 97 2.86 -10.79 -2.87
CA LEU A 97 2.86 -11.81 -3.92
C LEU A 97 2.53 -11.17 -5.26
N VAL A 98 3.25 -11.52 -6.32
CA VAL A 98 2.84 -11.14 -7.69
C VAL A 98 2.15 -12.33 -8.34
N GLN A 99 0.87 -12.14 -8.72
CA GLN A 99 0.10 -13.12 -9.48
C GLN A 99 -0.49 -12.47 -10.73
N ASP A 100 -0.19 -13.01 -11.90
CA ASP A 100 -0.69 -12.50 -13.20
C ASP A 100 -0.45 -10.99 -13.40
N GLY A 101 0.69 -10.48 -12.90
CA GLY A 101 1.04 -9.05 -12.95
C GLY A 101 0.34 -8.18 -11.91
N THR A 102 -0.45 -8.77 -11.01
CA THR A 102 -1.12 -8.08 -9.89
C THR A 102 -0.37 -8.34 -8.59
N LEU A 103 -0.09 -7.29 -7.82
CA LEU A 103 0.45 -7.42 -6.48
C LEU A 103 -0.68 -7.70 -5.48
N LEU A 104 -0.62 -8.85 -4.83
CA LEU A 104 -1.51 -9.29 -3.76
C LEU A 104 -0.85 -9.07 -2.40
N VAL A 105 -1.62 -8.47 -1.49
CA VAL A 105 -1.27 -8.30 -0.07
C VAL A 105 -2.41 -8.95 0.73
N PRO A 106 -2.26 -10.23 1.13
CA PRO A 106 -3.34 -11.00 1.75
C PRO A 106 -3.70 -10.53 3.16
#